data_AF-A0A0L0F904-F1
#
_entry.id   AF-A0A0L0F904-F1
#
_cell.length_a   1.000
_cell.length_b   1.000
_cell.length_c   1.000
_cell.angle_alpha   90.00
_cell.angle_beta   90.00
_cell.angle_gamma   90.00
#
_symmetry.space_group_name_H-M   'P 1'
#
loop_
_entity.id
_entity.type
_entity.pdbx_description
1 polymer ?
#
loop_
_entity_poly.entity_id
_entity_poly.type
_entity_poly.pdbx_seq_one_letter_code
_entity_poly.pdbx_strand_id
1 'polypeptide(L)'
;SAADYLLGVADLSGELMRLCINYLGGGNREQCFIIHDFLRSMLSSFEALPYGEIKELNRKINVMKQSLTKVENACYAVAIRGAEVPSHKLASLVKSSAIADPIPDED
;
A
#
# COMPACT_ATOMS: atom_id res chain seq x y z
N SER A 1 -21.08 -22.18 -6.85
CA SER A 1 -21.49 -21.79 -8.23
C SER A 1 -20.42 -20.87 -8.83
N ALA A 2 -20.49 -20.57 -10.13
CA ALA A 2 -19.57 -19.61 -10.76
C ALA A 2 -19.68 -18.20 -10.15
N ALA A 3 -20.88 -17.80 -9.74
CA ALA A 3 -21.11 -16.54 -9.04
C ALA A 3 -20.41 -16.51 -7.67
N ASP A 4 -20.48 -17.60 -6.90
CA ASP A 4 -19.82 -17.68 -5.58
C ASP A 4 -18.30 -17.58 -5.70
N TYR A 5 -17.72 -18.19 -6.74
CA TYR A 5 -16.30 -18.08 -7.04
C TYR A 5 -15.92 -16.62 -7.34
N LEU A 6 -16.67 -15.94 -8.22
CA LEU A 6 -16.42 -14.53 -8.55
C LEU A 6 -16.56 -13.61 -7.33
N LEU A 7 -17.54 -13.85 -6.46
CA LEU A 7 -17.71 -13.09 -5.21
C LEU A 7 -16.52 -13.32 -4.26
N GLY A 8 -16.03 -14.56 -4.14
CA GLY A 8 -14.84 -14.87 -3.35
C GLY A 8 -13.57 -14.23 -3.90
N VAL A 9 -13.39 -14.24 -5.22
CA VAL A 9 -12.28 -13.51 -5.88
C VAL A 9 -12.44 -12.00 -5.69
N ALA A 10 -13.65 -11.46 -5.69
CA ALA A 10 -13.84 -10.05 -5.42
C ALA A 10 -13.49 -9.68 -3.97
N ASP A 11 -13.75 -10.57 -3.00
CA ASP A 11 -13.35 -10.39 -1.60
C ASP A 11 -11.83 -10.43 -1.40
N LEU A 12 -11.09 -11.17 -2.22
CA LEU A 12 -9.62 -11.16 -2.23
C LEU A 12 -9.06 -9.73 -2.39
N SER A 13 -9.78 -8.83 -3.07
CA SER A 13 -9.33 -7.44 -3.22
C SER A 13 -9.12 -6.71 -1.89
N GLY A 14 -9.99 -6.99 -0.91
CA GLY A 14 -9.89 -6.39 0.43
C GLY A 14 -8.70 -6.94 1.21
N GLU A 15 -8.42 -8.24 1.08
CA GLU A 15 -7.26 -8.87 1.72
C GLU A 15 -5.94 -8.42 1.08
N LEU A 16 -5.89 -8.26 -0.25
CA LEU A 16 -4.73 -7.71 -0.94
C LEU A 16 -4.44 -6.27 -0.51
N MET A 17 -5.46 -5.44 -0.36
CA MET A 17 -5.28 -4.10 0.20
C MET A 17 -4.69 -4.17 1.61
N ARG A 18 -5.21 -5.02 2.51
CA ARG A 18 -4.66 -5.19 3.87
C ARG A 18 -3.21 -5.65 3.83
N LEU A 19 -2.89 -6.62 2.98
CA LEU A 19 -1.54 -7.13 2.77
C LEU A 19 -0.59 -6.01 2.31
N CYS A 20 -1.02 -5.18 1.35
CA CYS A 20 -0.26 -4.03 0.89
C CYS A 20 0.02 -3.03 2.03
N ILE A 21 -0.98 -2.70 2.86
CA ILE A 21 -0.77 -1.80 4.01
C ILE A 21 0.22 -2.39 5.02
N ASN A 22 0.17 -3.70 5.26
CA ASN A 22 1.12 -4.39 6.13
C ASN A 22 2.55 -4.34 5.57
N TYR A 23 2.73 -4.60 4.27
CA TYR A 23 4.04 -4.47 3.63
C TYR A 23 4.58 -3.05 3.70
N LEU A 24 3.71 -2.06 3.53
CA LEU A 24 4.09 -0.65 3.64
C LEU A 24 4.56 -0.30 5.06
N GLY A 25 3.84 -0.77 6.09
CA GLY A 25 4.24 -0.62 7.49
C GLY A 25 5.58 -1.29 7.82
N GLY A 26 5.91 -2.38 7.11
CA GLY A 26 7.21 -3.07 7.20
C GLY A 26 8.31 -2.50 6.30
N GLY A 27 8.05 -1.43 5.53
CA GLY A 27 9.03 -0.81 4.63
C GLY A 27 9.24 -1.53 3.28
N ASN A 28 8.47 -2.57 2.99
CA ASN A 28 8.57 -3.32 1.74
C ASN A 28 7.70 -2.71 0.64
N ARG A 29 8.25 -1.70 -0.02
CA ARG A 29 7.54 -0.87 -1.01
C ARG A 29 7.31 -1.58 -2.34
N GLU A 30 8.23 -2.44 -2.75
CA GLU A 30 8.16 -3.16 -4.03
C GLU A 30 6.94 -4.08 -4.07
N GLN A 31 6.69 -4.81 -2.98
CA GLN A 31 5.52 -5.68 -2.87
C GLN A 31 4.19 -4.91 -2.96
N CYS A 32 4.15 -3.67 -2.46
CA CYS A 32 2.98 -2.81 -2.60
C CYS A 32 2.66 -2.47 -4.07
N PHE A 33 3.67 -2.21 -4.89
CA PHE A 33 3.48 -1.95 -6.32
C PHE A 33 3.02 -3.20 -7.09
N ILE A 34 3.55 -4.37 -6.73
CA ILE A 34 3.08 -5.64 -7.31
C ILE A 34 1.59 -5.86 -7.00
N ILE A 35 1.18 -5.63 -5.75
CA ILE A 35 -0.23 -5.74 -5.34
C ILE A 35 -1.10 -4.70 -6.04
N HIS A 36 -0.62 -3.46 -6.16
CA HIS A 36 -1.30 -2.39 -6.89
C HIS A 36 -1.61 -2.81 -8.33
N ASP A 37 -0.60 -3.29 -9.06
CA ASP A 37 -0.73 -3.67 -10.47
C ASP A 37 -1.69 -4.86 -10.63
N PHE A 38 -1.60 -5.83 -9.72
CA PHE A 38 -2.53 -6.96 -9.69
C PHE A 38 -3.98 -6.52 -9.43
N LEU A 39 -4.23 -5.66 -8.42
CA LEU A 39 -5.56 -5.13 -8.12
C LEU A 39 -6.15 -4.35 -9.30
N ARG A 40 -5.34 -3.56 -10.00
CA ARG A 40 -5.75 -2.82 -11.19
C ARG A 40 -6.16 -3.77 -12.32
N SER A 41 -5.35 -4.80 -12.59
CA SER A 41 -5.69 -5.82 -13.60
C SER A 41 -6.97 -6.59 -13.23
N MET A 42 -7.15 -6.88 -11.94
CA MET A 42 -8.33 -7.58 -11.44
C MET A 42 -9.58 -6.73 -11.65
N LEU A 43 -9.54 -5.45 -11.25
CA LEU A 43 -10.65 -4.52 -11.46
C LEU A 43 -11.04 -4.40 -12.94
N SER A 44 -10.08 -4.21 -13.84
CA SER A 44 -10.35 -4.15 -15.28
C SER A 44 -11.01 -5.43 -15.80
N SER A 45 -10.60 -6.59 -15.28
CA SER A 45 -11.21 -7.88 -15.63
C SER A 45 -12.66 -7.96 -15.15
N PHE A 46 -12.95 -7.54 -13.92
CA PHE A 46 -14.31 -7.53 -13.38
C PHE A 46 -15.24 -6.55 -14.12
N GLU A 47 -14.73 -5.38 -14.53
CA GLU A 47 -15.52 -4.40 -15.30
C GLU A 47 -15.83 -4.87 -16.72
N ALA A 48 -15.01 -5.75 -17.30
CA ALA A 48 -15.24 -6.32 -18.63
C ALA A 48 -16.25 -7.47 -18.64
N LEU A 49 -16.61 -8.02 -17.48
CA LEU A 49 -17.53 -9.16 -17.41
C LEU A 49 -18.98 -8.73 -17.70
N PRO A 50 -19.77 -9.53 -18.47
CA PRO A 50 -21.16 -9.24 -18.78
C PRO A 50 -22.12 -9.57 -17.61
N TYR A 51 -21.66 -9.45 -16.36
CA TYR A 51 -22.42 -9.82 -15.15
C TYR A 51 -23.05 -8.62 -14.43
N GLY A 52 -23.32 -7.53 -15.14
CA GLY A 52 -23.91 -6.30 -14.60
C GLY A 52 -25.26 -6.50 -13.90
N GLU A 53 -25.94 -7.64 -14.11
CA GLU A 53 -27.20 -7.98 -13.44
C GLU A 53 -27.02 -8.59 -12.04
N ILE A 54 -25.81 -9.03 -11.68
CA ILE A 54 -25.52 -9.59 -10.35
C ILE A 54 -25.25 -8.43 -9.38
N LYS A 55 -26.30 -7.98 -8.68
CA LYS A 55 -26.24 -6.85 -7.74
C LYS A 55 -25.09 -6.93 -6.71
N GLU A 56 -24.90 -8.10 -6.12
CA GLU A 56 -23.82 -8.32 -5.14
C GLU A 56 -22.44 -8.15 -5.77
N LEU A 57 -22.25 -8.59 -7.01
CA LEU A 57 -20.98 -8.44 -7.72
C LEU A 57 -20.69 -6.96 -7.99
N ASN A 58 -21.67 -6.18 -8.44
CA ASN A 58 -21.51 -4.73 -8.62
C ASN A 58 -21.11 -4.02 -7.32
N ARG A 59 -21.71 -4.42 -6.20
CA ARG A 59 -21.31 -3.91 -4.88
C ARG A 59 -19.86 -4.25 -4.58
N LYS A 60 -19.42 -5.49 -4.84
CA LYS A 60 -18.03 -5.90 -4.63
C LYS A 60 -17.05 -5.19 -5.57
N ILE A 61 -17.41 -4.92 -6.83
CA ILE A 61 -16.60 -4.12 -7.76
C ILE A 61 -16.39 -2.70 -7.20
N ASN A 62 -17.43 -2.08 -6.65
CA ASN A 62 -17.30 -0.78 -6.00
C ASN A 62 -16.39 -0.82 -4.76
N VAL A 63 -16.46 -1.89 -3.96
CA VAL A 63 -15.53 -2.11 -2.84
C VAL A 63 -14.10 -2.32 -3.35
N MET A 64 -13.90 -3.07 -4.43
CA MET A 64 -12.60 -3.28 -5.06
C MET A 64 -11.98 -1.97 -5.55
N LYS A 65 -12.77 -1.05 -6.14
CA LYS A 65 -12.33 0.31 -6.49
C LYS A 65 -11.80 1.05 -5.26
N GLN A 66 -12.53 1.01 -4.16
CA GLN A 66 -12.11 1.65 -2.91
C GLN A 66 -10.82 1.03 -2.34
N SER A 67 -10.67 -0.30 -2.43
CA SER A 67 -9.45 -1.02 -2.05
C SER A 67 -8.26 -0.57 -2.89
N LEU A 68 -8.42 -0.46 -4.21
CA LEU A 68 -7.38 0.03 -5.12
C LEU A 68 -6.98 1.47 -4.79
N THR A 69 -7.95 2.38 -4.61
CA THR A 69 -7.66 3.78 -4.24
C THR A 69 -6.86 3.89 -2.93
N LYS A 70 -7.15 3.03 -1.94
CA LYS A 70 -6.39 3.01 -0.68
C LYS A 70 -4.94 2.57 -0.91
N VAL A 71 -4.73 1.55 -1.73
CA VAL A 71 -3.38 1.09 -2.12
C VAL A 71 -2.63 2.19 -2.88
N GLU A 72 -3.25 2.80 -3.87
CA GLU A 72 -2.68 3.91 -4.66
C GLU A 72 -2.26 5.07 -3.75
N ASN A 73 -3.13 5.52 -2.85
CA ASN A 73 -2.83 6.59 -1.92
C ASN A 73 -1.67 6.23 -0.98
N ALA A 74 -1.61 4.98 -0.53
CA ALA A 74 -0.56 4.51 0.37
C ALA A 74 0.81 4.46 -0.36
N CYS A 75 0.84 3.92 -1.59
CA CYS A 75 2.01 3.92 -2.44
C CYS A 75 2.48 5.35 -2.77
N TYR A 76 1.54 6.25 -3.11
CA TYR A 76 1.82 7.66 -3.39
C TYR A 76 2.44 8.39 -2.20
N ALA A 77 1.84 8.26 -1.02
CA ALA A 77 2.35 8.89 0.20
C ALA A 77 3.79 8.46 0.51
N VAL A 78 4.14 7.21 0.22
CA VAL A 78 5.49 6.69 0.43
C VAL A 78 6.46 7.06 -0.67
N ALA A 79 6.02 7.12 -1.93
CA ALA A 79 6.84 7.59 -3.03
C ALA A 79 7.28 9.04 -2.82
N ILE A 80 6.36 9.91 -2.39
CA ILE A 80 6.67 11.32 -2.13
C ILE A 80 7.55 11.49 -0.90
N ARG A 81 7.21 10.87 0.24
CA ARG A 81 8.04 10.97 1.45
C ARG A 81 9.46 10.42 1.23
N GLY A 82 9.60 9.37 0.42
CA GLY A 82 10.90 8.84 0.02
C GLY A 82 11.71 9.78 -0.86
N ALA A 83 11.05 10.62 -1.67
CA ALA A 83 11.68 11.65 -2.48
C ALA A 83 12.01 12.93 -1.69
N GLU A 84 11.28 13.22 -0.62
CA GLU A 84 11.42 14.44 0.20
C GLU A 84 12.54 14.37 1.25
N VAL A 85 13.02 13.18 1.64
CA VAL A 85 14.13 13.03 2.60
C VAL A 85 15.46 12.93 1.83
N PRO A 86 16.26 14.01 1.75
CA PRO A 86 17.57 13.95 1.09
C PRO A 86 18.48 13.05 1.93
N SER A 87 19.15 12.09 1.29
CA SER A 87 20.06 11.12 1.91
C SER A 87 21.12 11.79 2.82
N HIS A 88 21.47 13.04 2.53
CA HIS A 88 22.44 13.83 3.29
C HIS A 88 21.89 14.39 4.62
N LYS A 89 20.57 14.58 4.78
CA LYS A 89 19.98 15.08 6.05
C LYS A 89 19.91 14.01 7.14
N LEU A 90 19.76 12.74 6.76
CA LEU A 90 19.83 11.62 7.72
C LEU A 90 21.26 11.45 8.26
N ALA A 91 22.28 11.62 7.41
CA ALA A 91 23.67 11.55 7.84
C ALA A 91 24.06 12.66 8.84
N SER A 92 23.48 13.86 8.73
CA SER A 92 23.73 14.93 9.71
C SER A 92 23.08 14.67 11.06
N LEU A 93 21.89 14.07 11.11
CA LEU A 93 21.19 13.78 12.37
C LEU A 93 21.87 12.66 13.18
N VAL A 94 22.44 11.66 12.50
CA VAL A 94 23.23 10.59 13.15
C VAL A 94 24.58 11.10 13.65
N LYS A 95 25.18 12.10 12.97
CA LYS A 95 26.42 12.74 13.44
C LYS A 95 26.19 13.62 14.67
N SER A 96 25.04 14.28 14.78
CA SER A 96 24.73 15.15 15.93
C SER A 96 24.49 14.40 17.25
N SER A 97 24.18 13.10 17.22
CA SER A 97 24.04 12.28 18.44
C SER A 97 25.34 11.68 18.95
N ALA A 98 26.45 11.83 18.21
CA ALA A 98 27.75 11.24 18.54
C ALA A 98 28.71 12.20 19.27
N ILE A 99 28.30 13.43 19.55
CA ILE A 99 29.07 14.38 20.37
C ILE A 99 28.34 14.51 21.71
N ALA A 100 28.54 13.52 22.58
CA ALA A 100 28.35 13.74 24.02
C ALA A 100 29.61 14.46 24.50
N ASP A 101 29.46 15.71 24.96
CA ASP A 101 30.57 16.49 25.50
C ASP A 101 31.22 15.76 26.68
N PRO A 102 32.56 15.74 26.81
CA PRO A 102 33.23 15.22 27.99
C PRO A 102 32.78 16.01 29.22
N ILE A 103 32.33 15.29 30.24
CA ILE A 103 32.03 15.86 31.56
C ILE A 103 33.33 16.50 32.08
N PRO A 104 33.37 17.81 32.39
CA PRO A 104 34.56 18.40 32.97
C PRO A 104 34.79 17.83 34.36
N ASP A 105 36.00 17.32 34.59
CA ASP A 105 36.46 16.92 35.93
C ASP A 105 36.45 18.16 36.84
N GLU A 106 35.66 18.12 37.92
CA GLU A 106 35.71 19.14 38.98
C GLU A 106 36.92 18.88 39.89
N ASP A 107 37.82 19.86 39.97
CA ASP A 107 38.91 19.94 40.97
C ASP A 107 38.38 20.32 42.36
#